data_AF-A0A061DDT9-F1
#
_entry.id   AF-A0A061DDT9-F1
#
_cell.length_a   1.000
_cell.length_b   1.000
_cell.length_c   1.000
_cell.angle_alpha   90.00
_cell.angle_beta   90.00
_cell.angle_gamma   90.00
#
_symmetry.space_group_name_H-M   'P 1'
#
loop_
_entity.id
_entity.type
_entity.pdbx_description
1 polymer ?
#
loop_
_entity_poly.entity_id
_entity_poly.type
_entity_poly.pdbx_seq_one_letter_code
_entity_poly.pdbx_strand_id
1 'polypeptide(L)'
;MEVDAETEKRPKLESAEEHVAGHKRILRTSILGHLQRAKDALAKEREKESVSVFSGSTMRAQTIKHMEKEQLVASKLADQERTKLEQLSHELRAQMAASEEQLRAVESELNVKCNELMVSVHVSTAKRAQKTSLTQHYEHMANFIATQAQPTIFWAPRNFNPELESLRGRTQQFISEKVAAIASTEYFKA
;
A
#
# COMPACT_ATOMS: atom_id res chain seq x y z
N MET A 1 77.62 -120.49 23.21
CA MET A 1 76.51 -120.75 24.14
C MET A 1 76.68 -119.71 25.22
N GLU A 2 75.79 -118.73 25.42
CA GLU A 2 74.33 -118.81 25.48
C GLU A 2 73.66 -117.56 24.87
N VAL A 3 72.45 -117.77 24.40
CA VAL A 3 71.44 -116.83 23.92
C VAL A 3 70.62 -116.39 25.15
N ASP A 4 70.12 -115.15 25.19
CA ASP A 4 68.82 -114.74 25.79
C ASP A 4 68.80 -113.22 26.04
N ALA A 5 67.72 -112.45 25.92
CA ALA A 5 66.44 -112.51 25.21
C ALA A 5 65.82 -111.11 25.43
N GLU A 6 65.40 -110.43 24.36
CA GLU A 6 64.64 -109.17 24.46
C GLU A 6 63.29 -109.41 25.15
N THR A 7 62.94 -108.56 26.13
CA THR A 7 61.58 -108.54 26.69
C THR A 7 60.91 -107.21 26.37
N GLU A 8 60.06 -107.24 25.33
CA GLU A 8 59.08 -106.19 25.03
C GLU A 8 58.15 -105.98 26.23
N LYS A 9 58.08 -104.74 26.72
CA LYS A 9 57.19 -104.36 27.82
C LYS A 9 55.76 -104.13 27.30
N ARG A 10 54.81 -104.93 27.79
CA ARG A 10 53.36 -104.84 27.54
C ARG A 10 52.78 -103.43 27.75
N PRO A 11 51.77 -102.99 26.96
CA PRO A 11 51.03 -101.76 27.21
C PRO A 11 50.11 -101.93 28.44
N LYS A 12 50.08 -100.95 29.34
CA LYS A 12 49.17 -100.93 30.50
C LYS A 12 47.76 -100.57 30.04
N LEU A 13 46.75 -101.34 30.44
CA LEU A 13 45.35 -100.97 30.30
C LEU A 13 45.03 -99.80 31.25
N GLU A 14 44.58 -98.67 30.69
CA GLU A 14 44.02 -97.54 31.45
C GLU A 14 42.70 -97.94 32.12
N SER A 15 42.48 -97.46 33.35
CA SER A 15 41.28 -97.76 34.13
C SER A 15 40.08 -96.94 33.63
N ALA A 16 38.86 -97.48 33.81
CA ALA A 16 37.62 -96.86 33.35
C ALA A 16 37.34 -95.43 33.93
N GLU A 17 38.05 -95.02 34.98
CA GLU A 17 37.91 -93.69 35.60
C GLU A 17 38.58 -92.57 34.80
N GLU A 18 39.70 -92.84 34.12
CA GLU A 18 40.44 -91.85 33.32
C GLU A 18 39.68 -91.45 32.04
N HIS A 19 38.99 -92.41 31.42
CA HIS A 19 38.24 -92.20 30.18
C HIS A 19 37.01 -91.28 30.37
N VAL A 20 36.35 -91.34 31.55
CA VAL A 20 35.21 -90.49 31.91
C VAL A 20 35.66 -89.05 32.22
N ALA A 21 36.85 -88.88 32.82
CA ALA A 21 37.41 -87.56 33.11
C ALA A 21 37.83 -86.82 31.82
N GLY A 22 38.41 -87.53 30.85
CA GLY A 22 38.75 -87.00 29.52
C GLY A 22 37.52 -86.53 28.74
N HIS A 23 36.45 -87.34 28.70
CA HIS A 23 35.21 -86.99 28.00
C HIS A 23 34.51 -85.76 28.61
N LYS A 24 34.52 -85.64 29.94
CA LYS A 24 34.02 -84.45 30.66
C LYS A 24 34.84 -83.19 30.33
N ARG A 25 36.17 -83.32 30.15
CA ARG A 25 37.06 -82.20 29.76
C ARG A 25 36.82 -81.76 28.31
N ILE A 26 36.63 -82.70 27.39
CA ILE A 26 36.31 -82.41 25.98
C ILE A 26 34.95 -81.72 25.87
N LEU A 27 33.94 -82.20 26.61
CA LEU A 27 32.63 -81.57 26.65
C LEU A 27 32.70 -80.13 27.21
N ARG A 28 33.45 -79.93 28.30
CA ARG A 28 33.66 -78.59 28.89
C ARG A 28 34.38 -77.63 27.93
N THR A 29 35.42 -78.10 27.24
CA THR A 29 36.18 -77.27 26.29
C THR A 29 35.36 -76.93 25.04
N SER A 30 34.57 -77.88 24.54
CA SER A 30 33.63 -77.65 23.43
C SER A 30 32.57 -76.61 23.81
N ILE A 31 31.92 -76.78 24.97
CA ILE A 31 30.92 -75.83 25.48
C ILE A 31 31.56 -74.45 25.69
N LEU A 32 32.75 -74.37 26.29
CA LEU A 32 33.46 -73.10 26.48
C LEU A 32 33.78 -72.41 25.14
N GLY A 33 34.18 -73.18 24.11
CA GLY A 33 34.41 -72.66 22.77
C GLY A 33 33.15 -72.16 22.07
N HIS A 34 31.99 -72.79 22.31
CA HIS A 34 30.69 -72.28 21.84
C HIS A 34 30.27 -71.01 22.60
N LEU A 35 30.47 -70.97 23.91
CA LEU A 35 30.18 -69.79 24.73
C LEU A 35 31.07 -68.60 24.36
N GLN A 36 32.35 -68.83 24.07
CA GLN A 36 33.27 -67.79 23.62
C GLN A 36 32.85 -67.24 22.25
N ARG A 37 32.51 -68.12 21.29
CA ARG A 37 31.98 -67.69 19.99
C ARG A 37 30.66 -66.93 20.08
N ALA A 38 29.76 -67.35 20.96
CA ALA A 38 28.51 -66.64 21.22
C ALA A 38 28.76 -65.26 21.85
N LYS A 39 29.72 -65.16 22.78
CA LYS A 39 30.15 -63.89 23.38
C LYS A 39 30.75 -62.95 22.33
N ASP A 40 31.62 -63.45 21.47
CA ASP A 40 32.28 -62.64 20.43
C ASP A 40 31.28 -62.19 19.34
N ALA A 41 30.31 -63.04 18.98
CA ALA A 41 29.22 -62.68 18.09
C ALA A 41 28.34 -61.57 18.69
N LEU A 42 27.98 -61.69 19.98
CA LEU A 42 27.17 -60.72 20.70
C LEU A 42 27.88 -59.37 20.86
N ALA A 43 29.21 -59.38 21.06
CA ALA A 43 30.01 -58.16 21.07
C ALA A 43 29.98 -57.44 19.71
N LYS A 44 30.09 -58.20 18.61
CA LYS A 44 30.09 -57.66 17.24
C LYS A 44 28.72 -57.08 16.83
N GLU A 45 27.62 -57.66 17.31
CA GLU A 45 26.28 -57.10 17.08
C GLU A 45 26.06 -55.80 17.85
N ARG A 46 26.49 -55.73 19.12
CA ARG A 46 26.41 -54.49 19.92
C ARG A 46 27.22 -53.35 19.32
N GLU A 47 28.39 -53.64 18.76
CA GLU A 47 29.20 -52.62 18.09
C GLU A 47 28.51 -52.09 16.82
N LYS A 48 27.95 -52.96 15.97
CA LYS A 48 27.19 -52.55 14.78
C LYS A 48 25.94 -51.75 15.11
N GLU A 49 25.22 -52.13 16.16
CA GLU A 49 24.06 -51.39 16.66
C GLU A 49 24.47 -49.99 17.14
N SER A 50 25.58 -49.89 17.88
CA SER A 50 26.10 -48.59 18.35
C SER A 50 26.49 -47.65 17.20
N VAL A 51 27.13 -48.18 16.14
CA VAL A 51 27.52 -47.40 14.95
C VAL A 51 26.30 -46.97 14.14
N SER A 52 25.30 -47.85 13.99
CA SER A 52 24.02 -47.54 13.34
C SER A 52 23.25 -46.44 14.08
N VAL A 53 23.16 -46.55 15.41
CA VAL A 53 22.51 -45.56 16.28
C VAL A 53 23.25 -44.21 16.25
N PHE A 54 24.58 -44.22 16.24
CA PHE A 54 25.41 -43.02 16.14
C PHE A 54 25.29 -42.35 14.75
N SER A 55 25.28 -43.12 13.68
CA SER A 55 25.06 -42.61 12.32
C SER A 55 23.65 -42.05 12.15
N GLY A 56 22.63 -42.73 12.70
CA GLY A 56 21.26 -42.28 12.68
C GLY A 56 21.02 -41.00 13.48
N SER A 57 21.65 -40.87 14.66
CA SER A 57 21.54 -39.66 15.48
C SER A 57 22.28 -38.47 14.84
N THR A 58 23.44 -38.69 14.21
CA THR A 58 24.18 -37.66 13.48
C THR A 58 23.39 -37.13 12.28
N MET A 59 22.79 -38.02 11.48
CA MET A 59 21.94 -37.63 10.35
C MET A 59 20.72 -36.83 10.81
N ARG A 60 20.01 -37.27 11.87
CA ARG A 60 18.89 -36.51 12.44
C ARG A 60 19.31 -35.12 12.93
N ALA A 61 20.46 -35.02 13.61
CA ALA A 61 20.97 -33.74 14.08
C ALA A 61 21.31 -32.78 12.91
N GLN A 62 21.82 -33.30 11.79
CA GLN A 62 22.06 -32.51 10.58
C GLN A 62 20.75 -32.06 9.93
N THR A 63 19.74 -32.93 9.85
CA THR A 63 18.41 -32.59 9.33
C THR A 63 17.75 -31.49 10.16
N ILE A 64 17.79 -31.59 11.50
CA ILE A 64 17.23 -30.57 12.39
C ILE A 64 17.91 -29.21 12.16
N LYS A 65 19.24 -29.18 12.10
CA LYS A 65 20.00 -27.95 11.80
C LYS A 65 19.69 -27.37 10.43
N HIS A 66 19.42 -28.20 9.43
CA HIS A 66 19.01 -27.75 8.10
C HIS A 66 17.63 -27.10 8.15
N MET A 67 16.67 -27.74 8.81
CA MET A 67 15.32 -27.22 8.97
C MET A 67 15.30 -25.89 9.75
N GLU A 68 16.09 -25.78 10.83
CA GLU A 68 16.24 -24.53 11.59
C GLU A 68 16.81 -23.39 10.72
N LYS A 69 17.78 -23.69 9.85
CA LYS A 69 18.32 -22.72 8.90
C LYS A 69 17.29 -22.30 7.86
N GLU A 70 16.52 -23.24 7.32
CA GLU A 70 15.44 -22.95 6.37
C GLU A 70 14.35 -22.08 7.01
N GLN A 71 13.97 -22.37 8.25
CA GLN A 71 13.02 -21.53 9.01
C GLN A 71 13.57 -20.13 9.24
N LEU A 72 14.85 -19.98 9.58
CA LEU A 72 15.48 -18.67 9.75
C LEU A 72 15.53 -17.88 8.43
N VAL A 73 15.83 -18.55 7.32
CA VAL A 73 15.82 -17.93 5.99
C VAL A 73 14.40 -17.49 5.62
N ALA A 74 13.40 -18.35 5.82
CA ALA A 74 12.00 -18.03 5.57
C ALA A 74 11.52 -16.84 6.42
N SER A 75 11.87 -16.81 7.71
CA SER A 75 11.55 -15.69 8.62
C SER A 75 12.17 -14.38 8.13
N LYS A 76 13.45 -14.39 7.77
CA LYS A 76 14.12 -13.19 7.26
C LYS A 76 13.51 -12.68 5.96
N LEU A 77 13.08 -13.60 5.08
CA LEU A 77 12.45 -13.25 3.82
C LEU A 77 11.07 -12.63 4.05
N ALA A 78 10.27 -13.19 4.97
CA ALA A 78 9.00 -12.62 5.39
C ALA A 78 9.17 -11.22 6.03
N ASP A 79 10.19 -11.02 6.87
CA ASP A 79 10.48 -9.72 7.47
C ASP A 79 10.91 -8.68 6.41
N GLN A 80 11.67 -9.11 5.39
CA GLN A 80 12.04 -8.25 4.26
C GLN A 80 10.83 -7.85 3.41
N GLU A 81 9.90 -8.79 3.15
CA GLU A 81 8.67 -8.49 2.43
C GLU A 81 7.78 -7.53 3.23
N ARG A 82 7.63 -7.78 4.54
CA ARG A 82 6.86 -6.91 5.43
C ARG A 82 7.41 -5.49 5.48
N THR A 83 8.73 -5.34 5.63
CA THR A 83 9.37 -4.00 5.66
C THR A 83 9.20 -3.25 4.34
N LYS A 84 9.30 -3.93 3.19
CA LYS A 84 9.02 -3.32 1.88
C LYS A 84 7.57 -2.87 1.76
N LEU A 85 6.61 -3.70 2.19
CA LEU A 85 5.19 -3.35 2.18
C LEU A 85 4.90 -2.16 3.10
N GLU A 86 5.52 -2.12 4.28
CA GLU A 86 5.39 -1.00 5.22
C GLU A 86 5.94 0.29 4.60
N GLN A 87 7.10 0.25 3.95
CA GLN A 87 7.68 1.41 3.24
C GLN A 87 6.76 1.91 2.11
N LEU A 88 6.30 1.00 1.24
CA LEU A 88 5.37 1.36 0.17
C LEU A 88 4.06 1.94 0.71
N SER A 89 3.53 1.38 1.80
CA SER A 89 2.33 1.90 2.45
C SER A 89 2.55 3.31 3.00
N HIS A 90 3.73 3.60 3.54
CA HIS A 90 4.07 4.90 4.08
C HIS A 90 4.24 5.92 2.95
N GLU A 91 4.95 5.56 1.88
CA GLU A 91 5.10 6.41 0.70
C GLU A 91 3.75 6.75 0.06
N LEU A 92 2.88 5.75 -0.10
CA LEU A 92 1.54 5.98 -0.65
C LEU A 92 0.72 6.92 0.24
N ARG A 93 0.76 6.76 1.57
CA ARG A 93 0.10 7.68 2.50
C ARG A 93 0.64 9.10 2.38
N ALA A 94 1.96 9.27 2.25
CA ALA A 94 2.58 10.57 2.11
C ALA A 94 2.17 11.25 0.78
N GLN A 95 2.14 10.49 -0.32
CA GLN A 95 1.69 10.99 -1.62
C GLN A 95 0.21 11.39 -1.59
N MET A 96 -0.64 10.58 -0.97
CA MET A 96 -2.06 10.89 -0.77
C MET A 96 -2.26 12.17 0.03
N ALA A 97 -1.53 12.34 1.15
CA ALA A 97 -1.60 13.54 1.97
C ALA A 97 -1.13 14.79 1.21
N ALA A 98 -0.06 14.68 0.42
CA ALA A 98 0.44 15.78 -0.40
C ALA A 98 -0.58 16.16 -1.51
N SER A 99 -1.19 15.17 -2.15
CA SER A 99 -2.23 15.41 -3.16
C SER A 99 -3.49 16.03 -2.55
N GLU A 100 -3.88 15.60 -1.34
CA GLU A 100 -5.04 16.16 -0.63
C GLU A 100 -4.80 17.64 -0.30
N GLU A 101 -3.60 18.00 0.15
CA GLU A 101 -3.24 19.40 0.42
C GLU A 101 -3.26 20.25 -0.85
N GLN A 102 -2.75 19.72 -1.97
CA GLN A 102 -2.85 20.40 -3.27
C GLN A 102 -4.29 20.61 -3.70
N LEU A 103 -5.17 19.62 -3.52
CA LEU A 103 -6.59 19.73 -3.83
C LEU A 103 -7.25 20.81 -2.97
N ARG A 104 -7.00 20.83 -1.66
CA ARG A 104 -7.53 21.88 -0.77
C ARG A 104 -7.07 23.28 -1.19
N ALA A 105 -5.80 23.43 -1.59
CA ALA A 105 -5.29 24.72 -2.07
C ALA A 105 -6.02 25.18 -3.34
N VAL A 106 -6.21 24.28 -4.31
CA VAL A 106 -6.95 24.57 -5.55
C VAL A 106 -8.42 24.87 -5.27
N GLU A 107 -9.08 24.12 -4.38
CA GLU A 107 -10.46 24.37 -3.97
C GLU A 107 -10.61 25.75 -3.31
N SER A 108 -9.66 26.13 -2.45
CA SER A 108 -9.63 27.45 -1.83
C SER A 108 -9.50 28.56 -2.87
N GLU A 109 -8.55 28.43 -3.81
CA GLU A 109 -8.36 29.40 -4.89
C GLU A 109 -9.60 29.52 -5.78
N LEU A 110 -10.22 28.38 -6.13
CA LEU A 110 -11.44 28.33 -6.93
C LEU A 110 -12.59 29.06 -6.21
N ASN A 111 -12.74 28.83 -4.91
CA ASN A 111 -13.78 29.49 -4.12
C ASN A 111 -13.59 31.03 -4.09
N VAL A 112 -12.35 31.50 -3.92
CA VAL A 112 -12.04 32.95 -3.98
C VAL A 112 -12.44 33.53 -5.34
N LYS A 113 -12.01 32.90 -6.45
CA LYS A 113 -12.36 33.35 -7.81
C LYS A 113 -13.86 33.32 -8.07
N CYS A 114 -14.58 32.29 -7.61
CA CYS A 114 -16.03 32.22 -7.71
C CYS A 114 -16.72 33.39 -7.00
N ASN A 115 -16.26 33.74 -5.80
CA ASN A 115 -16.79 34.89 -5.06
C ASN A 115 -16.50 36.21 -5.76
N GLU A 116 -15.28 36.41 -6.25
CA GLU A 116 -14.90 37.60 -7.05
C GLU A 116 -15.78 37.74 -8.30
N LEU A 117 -15.97 36.64 -9.03
CA LEU A 117 -16.84 36.60 -10.20
C LEU A 117 -18.28 36.94 -9.83
N MET A 118 -18.83 36.35 -8.78
CA MET A 118 -20.18 36.66 -8.31
C MET A 118 -20.34 38.14 -7.99
N VAL A 119 -19.40 38.75 -7.25
CA VAL A 119 -19.44 40.19 -6.96
C VAL A 119 -19.39 41.01 -8.24
N SER A 120 -18.48 40.68 -9.16
CA SER A 120 -18.38 41.39 -10.45
C SER A 120 -19.67 41.30 -11.29
N VAL A 121 -20.32 40.13 -11.28
CA VAL A 121 -21.59 39.89 -11.98
C VAL A 121 -22.70 40.69 -11.32
N HIS A 122 -22.82 40.66 -9.99
CA HIS A 122 -23.85 41.46 -9.28
C HIS A 122 -23.66 42.96 -9.50
N VAL A 123 -22.44 43.46 -9.45
CA VAL A 123 -22.15 44.89 -9.69
C VAL A 123 -22.47 45.26 -11.15
N SER A 124 -22.08 44.42 -12.11
CA SER A 124 -22.36 44.69 -13.52
C SER A 124 -23.84 44.57 -13.86
N THR A 125 -24.58 43.63 -13.28
CA THR A 125 -26.04 43.52 -13.48
C THR A 125 -26.79 44.69 -12.85
N ALA A 126 -26.41 45.12 -11.64
CA ALA A 126 -26.97 46.31 -11.01
C ALA A 126 -26.72 47.58 -11.85
N LYS A 127 -25.48 47.77 -12.34
CA LYS A 127 -25.14 48.88 -13.25
C LYS A 127 -25.90 48.82 -14.57
N ARG A 128 -26.10 47.63 -15.15
CA ARG A 128 -26.94 47.44 -16.36
C ARG A 128 -28.39 47.81 -16.08
N ALA A 129 -28.96 47.35 -14.97
CA ALA A 129 -30.33 47.67 -14.58
C ALA A 129 -30.52 49.18 -14.40
N GLN A 130 -29.54 49.85 -13.76
CA GLN A 130 -29.55 51.30 -13.61
C GLN A 130 -29.49 52.02 -14.97
N LYS A 131 -28.62 51.57 -15.89
CA LYS A 131 -28.54 52.13 -17.25
C LYS A 131 -29.88 52.01 -17.98
N THR A 132 -30.51 50.83 -17.94
CA THR A 132 -31.83 50.61 -18.56
C THR A 132 -32.92 51.49 -17.94
N SER A 133 -32.96 51.60 -16.60
CA SER A 133 -33.94 52.44 -15.91
C SER A 133 -33.78 53.93 -16.24
N LEU A 134 -32.54 54.43 -16.31
CA LEU A 134 -32.27 55.81 -16.72
C LEU A 134 -32.66 56.08 -18.16
N THR A 135 -32.33 55.17 -19.09
CA THR A 135 -32.76 55.29 -20.49
C THR A 135 -34.27 55.36 -20.60
N GLN A 136 -34.99 54.43 -19.95
CA GLN A 136 -36.46 54.45 -19.93
C GLN A 136 -36.99 55.76 -19.36
N HIS A 137 -36.45 56.25 -18.25
CA HIS A 137 -36.89 57.52 -17.67
C HIS A 137 -36.79 58.67 -18.68
N TYR A 138 -35.64 58.83 -19.33
CA TYR A 138 -35.44 59.89 -20.32
C TYR A 138 -36.34 59.71 -21.55
N GLU A 139 -36.54 58.50 -22.05
CA GLU A 139 -37.48 58.22 -23.14
C GLU A 139 -38.90 58.68 -22.81
N HIS A 140 -39.37 58.50 -21.57
CA HIS A 140 -40.68 59.00 -21.15
C HIS A 140 -40.74 60.53 -21.11
N MET A 141 -39.63 61.19 -20.74
CA MET A 141 -39.54 62.65 -20.73
C MET A 141 -39.67 63.27 -22.13
N ALA A 142 -39.48 62.48 -23.21
CA ALA A 142 -39.54 62.94 -24.60
C ALA A 142 -40.93 63.44 -25.00
N ASN A 143 -41.95 63.07 -24.22
CA ASN A 143 -43.34 63.48 -24.45
C ASN A 143 -43.67 64.87 -23.88
N PHE A 144 -42.76 65.45 -23.09
CA PHE A 144 -42.95 66.74 -22.43
C PHE A 144 -42.16 67.85 -23.13
N ILE A 145 -42.48 69.09 -22.77
CA ILE A 145 -41.72 70.26 -23.19
C ILE A 145 -40.75 70.62 -22.07
N ALA A 146 -39.46 70.70 -22.39
CA ALA A 146 -38.40 71.12 -21.48
C ALA A 146 -38.21 72.64 -21.50
N THR A 147 -38.00 73.24 -20.33
CA THR A 147 -37.58 74.64 -20.23
C THR A 147 -36.11 74.82 -20.58
N GLN A 148 -35.77 75.96 -21.19
CA GLN A 148 -34.37 76.31 -21.46
C GLN A 148 -33.62 76.80 -20.20
N ALA A 149 -34.35 77.30 -19.21
CA ALA A 149 -33.79 77.74 -17.93
C ALA A 149 -33.35 76.54 -17.08
N GLN A 150 -32.33 76.77 -16.24
CA GLN A 150 -31.91 75.83 -15.20
C GLN A 150 -32.55 76.23 -13.85
N PRO A 151 -33.11 75.27 -13.08
CA PRO A 151 -33.23 73.84 -13.41
C PRO A 151 -34.22 73.59 -14.56
N THR A 152 -33.93 72.61 -15.41
CA THR A 152 -34.82 72.20 -16.50
C THR A 152 -36.06 71.55 -15.93
N ILE A 153 -37.22 72.13 -16.23
CA ILE A 153 -38.54 71.63 -15.82
C ILE A 153 -39.23 71.07 -17.07
N PHE A 154 -39.94 69.96 -16.88
CA PHE A 154 -40.74 69.32 -17.91
C PHE A 154 -42.22 69.56 -17.64
N TRP A 155 -42.95 69.96 -18.66
CA TRP A 155 -44.38 70.24 -18.56
C TRP A 155 -45.09 69.83 -19.84
N ALA A 156 -46.40 69.58 -19.74
CA ALA A 156 -47.25 69.23 -20.87
C ALA A 156 -48.49 70.12 -20.89
N PRO A 157 -48.80 70.79 -22.01
CA PRO A 157 -50.02 71.55 -22.18
C PRO A 157 -51.23 70.62 -22.31
N ARG A 158 -52.43 71.11 -21.98
CA ARG A 158 -53.68 70.35 -22.17
C ARG A 158 -53.97 70.05 -23.65
N ASN A 159 -53.68 70.99 -24.54
CA ASN A 159 -53.83 70.87 -25.98
C ASN A 159 -52.54 71.33 -26.66
N PHE A 160 -52.08 70.59 -27.67
CA PHE A 160 -50.91 70.96 -28.46
C PHE A 160 -51.31 71.88 -29.62
N ASN A 161 -50.59 72.98 -29.77
CA ASN A 161 -50.60 73.80 -30.98
C ASN A 161 -49.31 73.52 -31.79
N PRO A 162 -49.21 73.97 -33.06
CA PRO A 162 -48.02 73.72 -33.89
C PRO A 162 -46.71 74.27 -33.30
N GLU A 163 -46.76 75.36 -32.53
CA GLU A 163 -45.58 75.95 -31.88
C GLU A 163 -45.08 75.09 -30.71
N LEU A 164 -46.01 74.56 -29.92
CA LEU A 164 -45.76 73.64 -28.81
C LEU A 164 -45.25 72.28 -29.32
N GLU A 165 -45.70 71.85 -30.50
CA GLU A 165 -45.14 70.70 -31.19
C GLU A 165 -43.67 70.90 -31.58
N SER A 166 -43.30 72.09 -32.09
CA SER A 166 -41.90 72.41 -32.35
C SER A 166 -41.06 72.39 -31.07
N LEU A 167 -41.58 72.92 -29.96
CA LEU A 167 -40.92 72.87 -28.65
C LEU A 167 -40.77 71.44 -28.11
N ARG A 168 -41.78 70.58 -28.31
CA ARG A 168 -41.69 69.16 -27.99
C ARG A 168 -40.63 68.46 -28.85
N GLY A 169 -40.57 68.76 -30.14
CA GLY A 169 -39.54 68.25 -31.05
C GLY A 169 -38.11 68.60 -30.61
N ARG A 170 -37.89 69.82 -30.10
CA ARG A 170 -36.59 70.20 -29.49
C ARG A 170 -36.28 69.39 -28.24
N THR A 171 -37.30 69.11 -27.43
CA THR A 171 -37.14 68.29 -26.22
C THR A 171 -36.82 66.83 -26.56
N GLN A 172 -37.44 66.28 -27.61
CA GLN A 172 -37.13 64.95 -28.14
C GLN A 172 -35.68 64.86 -28.62
N GLN A 173 -35.18 65.88 -29.33
CA GLN A 173 -33.78 65.95 -29.75
C GLN A 173 -32.84 65.97 -28.53
N PHE A 174 -33.07 66.88 -27.59
CA PHE A 174 -32.28 66.96 -26.35
C PHE A 174 -32.25 65.61 -25.60
N ILE A 175 -33.39 64.93 -25.51
CA ILE A 175 -33.48 63.63 -24.84
C ILE A 175 -32.77 62.54 -25.64
N SER A 176 -32.87 62.54 -26.96
CA SER A 176 -32.15 61.59 -27.80
C SER A 176 -30.63 61.70 -27.63
N GLU A 177 -30.10 62.92 -27.48
CA GLU A 177 -28.70 63.17 -27.17
C GLU A 177 -28.33 62.65 -25.78
N LYS A 178 -29.20 62.84 -24.77
CA LYS A 178 -28.99 62.30 -23.42
C LYS A 178 -29.00 60.77 -23.39
N VAL A 179 -29.95 60.14 -24.09
CA VAL A 179 -30.01 58.68 -24.22
C VAL A 179 -28.77 58.15 -24.96
N ALA A 180 -28.34 58.81 -26.03
CA ALA A 180 -27.11 58.46 -26.74
C ALA A 180 -25.86 58.60 -25.85
N ALA A 181 -25.78 59.66 -25.04
CA ALA A 181 -24.71 59.83 -24.06
C ALA A 181 -24.70 58.69 -23.02
N ILE A 182 -25.85 58.32 -22.46
CA ILE A 182 -25.99 57.19 -21.54
C ILE A 182 -25.57 55.88 -22.22
N ALA A 183 -25.99 55.67 -23.47
CA ALA A 183 -25.66 54.49 -24.26
C ALA A 183 -24.14 54.37 -24.50
N SER A 184 -23.49 55.48 -24.87
CA SER A 184 -22.04 55.55 -25.12
C SER A 184 -21.17 55.50 -23.86
N THR A 185 -21.75 55.78 -22.69
CA THR A 185 -21.01 55.74 -21.44
C THR A 185 -20.77 54.28 -21.02
N GLU A 186 -19.50 53.91 -20.96
CA GLU A 186 -19.01 52.63 -20.46
C GLU A 186 -18.97 52.65 -18.93
N TYR A 187 -20.10 52.33 -18.29
CA TYR A 187 -20.19 52.19 -16.83
C TYR A 187 -19.44 50.95 -16.27
N PHE A 188 -18.87 50.13 -17.17
CA PHE A 188 -18.26 48.84 -16.86
C PHE A 188 -16.73 48.85 -16.80
N LYS A 189 -16.05 49.94 -17.19
CA LYS A 189 -14.61 50.09 -16.93
C LYS A 189 -14.41 50.51 -15.48
N ALA A 190 -13.75 49.65 -14.71
CA ALA A 190 -13.06 50.01 -13.48
C ALA A 190 -11.62 50.41 -13.82
#